data_AF-A0AAV8Y7S6-F1
#
_entry.id   AF-A0AAV8Y7S6-F1
#
_cell.length_a   1.000
_cell.length_b   1.000
_cell.length_c   1.000
_cell.angle_alpha   90.00
_cell.angle_beta   90.00
_cell.angle_gamma   90.00
#
_symmetry.space_group_name_H-M   'P 1'
#
loop_
_entity.id
_entity.type
_entity.pdbx_description
1 polymer ?
#
loop_
_entity_poly.entity_id
_entity_poly.type
_entity_poly.pdbx_seq_one_letter_code
_entity_poly.pdbx_strand_id
1 'polypeptide(L)'
;MVINCVAFGCNNLADKRSVVQFHGFPFKRPLLLKEWIKAIRRDNWQPTKFSKLCSDHFLTSDYEDIGEKIYRRLKESAIPSVFKFPQHLQKKIAPRRVLKRCLPNDTVGENNLNEDLNESRLLSVQTPMIQEEETQISVGSQTDKMVESPTKIMLRKKIKVLNQKVRRKVTKISTLNELVQELKQNNCTTDNLTSVMENYFEGIPLECLLNQHRNESTASSHRRYSEKMKEFALTLYFYSVKAYSFVRNHFILPNPRTLRSWLSTFNCKPGFLYEVLEFLKKECEVKPYIKDCALIFDAISIRQRISWDEKEGKYSGYCDYGGIVPTNTEDIASEALLFQIVSYENHFKCPVAYFITNKLSAELQSQLLLSCIKMLFDVGIRVRSITCDGTGSNLSTLSKLGATITG
;
A
#
# COMPACT_ATOMS: atom_id res chain seq x y z
N MET A 1 5.66 -23.85 47.93
CA MET A 1 6.18 -22.90 46.92
C MET A 1 5.02 -22.01 46.49
N VAL A 2 5.12 -20.70 46.68
CA VAL A 2 4.05 -19.76 46.30
C VAL A 2 4.13 -19.55 44.80
N ILE A 3 3.03 -19.78 44.08
CA ILE A 3 2.95 -19.56 42.63
C ILE A 3 2.42 -18.14 42.41
N ASN A 4 3.17 -17.32 41.69
CA ASN A 4 2.76 -15.97 41.29
C ASN A 4 2.43 -15.90 39.80
N CYS A 5 1.60 -14.92 39.42
CA CYS A 5 1.34 -14.65 38.02
C CYS A 5 2.56 -13.97 37.38
N VAL A 6 2.93 -14.44 36.18
CA VAL A 6 4.06 -13.89 35.42
C VAL A 6 3.72 -12.60 34.67
N ALA A 7 2.44 -12.24 34.53
CA ALA A 7 2.05 -11.06 33.78
C ALA A 7 2.60 -9.76 34.41
N PHE A 8 2.97 -8.80 33.56
CA PHE A 8 3.46 -7.49 34.00
C PHE A 8 2.41 -6.77 34.85
N GLY A 9 2.79 -6.36 36.06
CA GLY A 9 1.91 -5.64 36.99
C GLY A 9 0.79 -6.48 37.62
N CYS A 10 0.84 -7.82 37.52
CA CYS A 10 -0.14 -8.70 38.15
C CYS A 10 0.39 -9.22 39.49
N ASN A 11 -0.40 -9.01 40.56
CA ASN A 11 -0.04 -9.41 41.93
C ASN A 11 -0.80 -10.67 42.40
N ASN A 12 -1.46 -11.38 41.48
CA ASN A 12 -2.22 -12.58 41.82
C ASN A 12 -1.28 -13.71 42.28
N LEU A 13 -1.62 -14.28 43.43
CA LEU A 13 -0.93 -15.41 44.05
C LEU A 13 -1.88 -16.62 44.09
N ALA A 14 -1.33 -17.82 43.88
CA ALA A 14 -2.10 -19.04 44.01
C ALA A 14 -2.34 -19.34 45.50
N ASP A 15 -3.58 -19.13 45.93
CA ASP A 15 -4.08 -19.51 47.24
C ASP A 15 -5.31 -20.42 47.07
N LYS A 16 -5.51 -21.36 48.00
CA LYS A 16 -6.64 -22.31 47.98
C LYS A 16 -8.00 -21.61 48.13
N ARG A 17 -8.01 -20.34 48.58
CA ARG A 17 -9.22 -19.50 48.72
C ARG A 17 -9.42 -18.53 47.55
N SER A 18 -8.48 -18.45 46.60
CA SER A 18 -8.56 -17.54 45.47
C SER A 18 -9.45 -18.12 44.37
N VAL A 19 -10.36 -17.29 43.84
CA VAL A 19 -11.23 -17.62 42.68
C VAL A 19 -10.43 -17.69 41.37
N VAL A 20 -9.18 -17.20 41.38
CA VAL A 20 -8.34 -17.06 40.21
C VAL A 20 -7.54 -18.34 39.94
N GLN A 21 -7.68 -18.88 38.73
CA GLN A 21 -7.01 -20.12 38.32
C GLN A 21 -5.66 -19.82 37.64
N PHE A 22 -4.68 -20.72 37.81
CA PHE A 22 -3.35 -20.57 37.25
C PHE A 22 -3.07 -21.61 36.15
N HIS A 23 -2.72 -21.13 34.97
CA HIS A 23 -2.48 -21.91 33.76
C HIS A 23 -0.98 -22.03 33.47
N GLY A 24 -0.54 -23.23 33.10
CA GLY A 24 0.84 -23.48 32.69
C GLY A 24 1.10 -23.12 31.23
N PHE A 25 2.35 -22.79 30.92
CA PHE A 25 2.76 -22.52 29.53
C PHE A 25 2.68 -23.80 28.67
N PRO A 26 2.24 -23.69 27.41
CA PRO A 26 2.05 -24.84 26.53
C PRO A 26 3.38 -25.31 25.91
N PHE A 27 4.29 -25.85 26.71
CA PHE A 27 5.63 -26.29 26.26
C PHE A 27 5.59 -27.35 25.15
N LYS A 28 4.52 -28.15 25.08
CA LYS A 28 4.33 -29.16 24.02
C LYS A 28 3.90 -28.55 22.68
N ARG A 29 3.59 -27.24 22.61
CA ARG A 29 3.08 -26.55 21.42
C ARG A 29 3.92 -25.30 21.12
N PRO A 30 5.01 -25.41 20.33
CA PRO A 30 5.99 -24.34 20.18
C PRO A 30 5.43 -23.06 19.55
N LEU A 31 4.49 -23.17 18.60
CA LEU A 31 3.85 -22.01 17.96
C LEU A 31 2.98 -21.22 18.94
N LEU A 32 2.17 -21.93 19.75
CA LEU A 32 1.32 -21.31 20.76
C LEU A 32 2.15 -20.71 21.90
N LEU A 33 3.21 -21.42 22.32
CA LEU A 33 4.17 -20.93 23.31
C LEU A 33 4.80 -19.61 22.88
N LYS A 34 5.18 -19.49 21.60
CA LYS A 34 5.74 -18.25 21.04
C LYS A 34 4.76 -17.08 21.12
N GLU A 35 3.47 -17.31 20.83
CA GLU A 35 2.44 -16.27 20.96
C GLU A 35 2.18 -15.88 22.43
N TRP A 36 2.23 -16.83 23.37
CA TRP A 36 2.14 -16.52 24.81
C TRP A 36 3.32 -15.68 25.32
N ILE A 37 4.56 -16.02 24.93
CA ILE A 37 5.76 -15.25 25.28
C ILE A 37 5.66 -13.82 24.72
N LYS A 38 5.25 -13.69 23.46
CA LYS A 38 5.05 -12.41 22.78
C LYS A 38 3.94 -11.56 23.42
N ALA A 39 2.91 -12.19 23.96
CA ALA A 39 1.82 -11.50 24.65
C ALA A 39 2.27 -10.87 25.98
N ILE A 40 3.20 -11.52 26.70
CA ILE A 40 3.70 -11.08 28.02
C ILE A 40 4.62 -9.85 27.92
N ARG A 41 5.37 -9.71 26.81
CA ARG A 41 6.24 -8.55 26.52
C ARG A 41 7.25 -8.24 27.62
N ARG A 42 7.90 -9.28 28.16
CA ARG A 42 9.08 -9.13 29.02
C ARG A 42 10.33 -9.32 28.18
N ASP A 43 11.23 -8.33 28.23
CA ASP A 43 12.52 -8.40 27.57
C ASP A 43 13.41 -9.46 28.24
N ASN A 44 14.15 -10.22 27.43
CA ASN A 44 15.12 -11.22 27.88
C ASN A 44 14.60 -12.28 28.86
N TRP A 45 13.29 -12.59 28.82
CA TRP A 45 12.67 -13.58 29.70
C TRP A 45 12.15 -14.80 28.94
N GLN A 46 12.32 -15.99 29.51
CA GLN A 46 11.78 -17.25 28.99
C GLN A 46 10.98 -18.00 30.06
N PRO A 47 9.84 -18.63 29.70
CA PRO A 47 9.02 -19.37 30.65
C PRO A 47 9.71 -20.66 31.08
N THR A 48 9.62 -20.95 32.37
CA THR A 48 10.01 -22.22 32.97
C THR A 48 8.79 -23.09 33.27
N LYS A 49 8.96 -24.38 33.58
CA LYS A 49 7.87 -25.28 33.98
C LYS A 49 7.02 -24.76 35.17
N PHE A 50 7.60 -23.87 35.98
CA PHE A 50 6.97 -23.25 37.14
C PHE A 50 6.31 -21.91 36.83
N SER A 51 6.55 -21.33 35.66
CA SER A 51 5.92 -20.10 35.22
C SER A 51 4.42 -20.33 34.99
N LYS A 52 3.57 -19.48 35.57
CA LYS A 52 2.11 -19.56 35.43
C LYS A 52 1.50 -18.20 35.08
N LEU A 53 0.39 -18.23 34.35
CA LEU A 53 -0.47 -17.07 34.10
C LEU A 53 -1.83 -17.30 34.74
N CYS A 54 -2.36 -16.27 35.39
CA CYS A 54 -3.67 -16.35 36.02
C CYS A 54 -4.82 -16.16 35.00
N SER A 55 -6.04 -16.58 35.37
CA SER A 55 -7.22 -16.56 34.50
C SER A 55 -7.60 -15.15 34.00
N ASP A 56 -7.27 -14.10 34.76
CA ASP A 56 -7.58 -12.71 34.40
C ASP A 56 -6.93 -12.22 33.09
N HIS A 57 -5.96 -12.97 32.56
CA HIS A 57 -5.28 -12.64 31.30
C HIS A 57 -5.91 -13.29 30.06
N PHE A 58 -6.99 -14.06 30.25
CA PHE A 58 -7.74 -14.75 29.20
C PHE A 58 -9.17 -14.23 29.15
N LEU A 59 -9.79 -14.27 27.97
CA LEU A 59 -11.22 -13.96 27.84
C LEU A 59 -12.05 -15.15 28.29
N THR A 60 -13.30 -14.89 28.71
CA THR A 60 -14.24 -15.98 29.04
C THR A 60 -14.48 -16.91 27.85
N SER A 61 -14.43 -16.38 26.62
CA SER A 61 -14.53 -17.14 25.36
C SER A 61 -13.36 -18.08 25.08
N ASP A 62 -12.23 -17.91 25.77
CA ASP A 62 -11.01 -18.72 25.57
C ASP A 62 -11.07 -20.04 26.35
N TYR A 63 -12.11 -20.25 27.16
CA TYR A 63 -12.34 -21.47 27.92
C TYR A 63 -13.28 -22.43 27.18
N GLU A 64 -13.07 -23.73 27.39
CA GLU A 64 -13.98 -24.78 26.92
C GLU A 64 -15.26 -24.76 27.78
N ASP A 65 -16.43 -24.79 27.14
CA ASP A 65 -17.72 -24.90 27.84
C ASP A 65 -17.89 -26.32 28.39
N ILE A 66 -17.51 -26.52 29.65
CA ILE A 66 -17.61 -27.80 30.35
C ILE A 66 -18.38 -27.62 31.67
N GLY A 67 -19.64 -27.21 31.58
CA GLY A 67 -20.62 -27.21 32.69
C GLY A 67 -20.15 -26.59 34.03
N GLU A 68 -20.72 -27.06 35.14
CA GLU A 68 -20.44 -26.58 36.52
C GLU A 68 -19.15 -27.15 37.14
N LYS A 69 -18.05 -27.23 36.38
CA LYS A 69 -16.76 -27.57 36.98
C LYS A 69 -16.11 -26.33 37.61
N ILE A 70 -15.61 -26.51 38.83
CA ILE A 70 -14.86 -25.48 39.58
C ILE A 70 -13.59 -25.05 38.80
N TYR A 71 -13.01 -25.93 37.97
CA TYR A 71 -11.80 -25.67 37.17
C TYR A 71 -12.13 -25.56 35.67
N ARG A 72 -11.77 -24.43 35.03
CA ARG A 72 -12.04 -24.16 33.61
C ARG A 72 -10.79 -24.42 32.78
N ARG A 73 -10.90 -25.21 31.71
CA ARG A 73 -9.79 -25.53 30.81
C ARG A 73 -9.74 -24.55 29.65
N LEU A 74 -8.55 -24.06 29.32
CA LEU A 74 -8.32 -23.22 28.14
C LEU A 74 -8.45 -24.05 26.87
N LYS A 75 -9.12 -23.48 25.85
CA LYS A 75 -9.17 -24.03 24.49
C LYS A 75 -7.77 -24.21 23.94
N GLU A 76 -7.63 -25.13 22.99
CA GLU A 76 -6.33 -25.47 22.41
C GLU A 76 -5.63 -24.32 21.67
N SER A 77 -6.39 -23.32 21.23
CA SER A 77 -5.94 -22.11 20.54
C SER A 77 -5.94 -20.85 21.42
N ALA A 78 -6.22 -20.97 22.72
CA ALA A 78 -6.32 -19.83 23.62
C ALA A 78 -4.97 -19.08 23.77
N ILE A 79 -4.99 -17.76 23.58
CA ILE A 79 -3.82 -16.89 23.73
C ILE A 79 -4.18 -15.79 24.74
N PRO A 80 -3.34 -15.54 25.76
CA PRO A 80 -3.61 -14.48 26.71
C PRO A 80 -3.62 -13.14 25.97
N SER A 81 -4.69 -12.36 26.15
CA SER A 81 -4.93 -11.12 25.39
C SER A 81 -5.28 -9.95 26.30
N VAL A 82 -5.60 -10.21 27.57
CA VAL A 82 -6.03 -9.20 28.54
C VAL A 82 -4.85 -8.77 29.41
N PHE A 83 -4.21 -7.66 29.06
CA PHE A 83 -3.10 -7.09 29.81
C PHE A 83 -3.27 -5.57 29.99
N LYS A 84 -2.97 -5.07 31.20
CA LYS A 84 -2.99 -3.63 31.52
C LYS A 84 -1.56 -3.08 31.47
N PHE A 85 -1.05 -2.84 30.25
CA PHE A 85 0.30 -2.26 30.08
C PHE A 85 0.31 -0.73 30.28
N PRO A 86 1.37 -0.16 30.88
CA PRO A 86 1.56 1.29 30.99
C PRO A 86 1.66 1.93 29.59
N GLN A 87 1.33 3.21 29.49
CA GLN A 87 1.14 3.93 28.22
C GLN A 87 2.34 3.82 27.25
N HIS A 88 3.57 3.73 27.76
CA HIS A 88 4.79 3.58 26.97
C HIS A 88 4.99 2.15 26.38
N LEU A 89 4.31 1.12 26.90
CA LEU A 89 4.35 -0.27 26.41
C LEU A 89 3.10 -0.66 25.61
N GLN A 90 2.12 0.25 25.48
CA GLN A 90 0.96 0.03 24.63
C GLN A 90 1.40 0.06 23.16
N LYS A 91 0.88 -0.87 22.35
CA LYS A 91 1.17 -0.88 20.91
C LYS A 91 0.62 0.43 20.34
N LYS A 92 1.50 1.34 19.91
CA LYS A 92 1.11 2.44 19.03
C LYS A 92 0.60 1.80 17.74
N ILE A 93 -0.72 1.76 17.56
CA ILE A 93 -1.32 1.42 16.28
C ILE A 93 -0.99 2.61 15.38
N ALA A 94 0.12 2.52 14.65
CA ALA A 94 0.38 3.44 13.57
C ALA A 94 -0.82 3.31 12.62
N PRO A 95 -1.55 4.38 12.30
CA PRO A 95 -2.59 4.30 11.29
C PRO A 95 -1.92 3.77 10.02
N ARG A 96 -2.46 2.65 9.51
CA ARG A 96 -2.03 2.10 8.21
C ARG A 96 -2.12 3.26 7.23
N ARG A 97 -0.99 3.72 6.67
CA ARG A 97 -0.98 4.72 5.61
C ARG A 97 -1.82 4.15 4.48
N VAL A 98 -3.07 4.61 4.39
CA VAL A 98 -3.89 4.40 3.21
C VAL A 98 -3.16 5.19 2.13
N LEU A 99 -2.65 4.51 1.10
CA LEU A 99 -2.24 5.17 -0.12
C LEU A 99 -3.46 5.90 -0.67
N LYS A 100 -3.57 7.20 -0.36
CA LYS A 100 -4.53 8.09 -1.01
C LYS A 100 -4.11 8.14 -2.48
N ARG A 101 -4.83 7.42 -3.33
CA ARG A 101 -4.92 7.82 -4.74
C ARG A 101 -5.76 9.09 -4.72
N CYS A 102 -5.15 10.22 -5.05
CA CYS A 102 -5.92 11.38 -5.46
C CYS A 102 -6.47 11.04 -6.85
N LEU A 103 -7.79 10.85 -6.94
CA LEU A 103 -8.50 11.08 -8.19
C LEU A 103 -8.52 12.61 -8.41
N PRO A 104 -8.39 13.10 -9.65
CA PRO A 104 -8.50 14.54 -9.93
C PRO A 104 -9.83 15.09 -9.41
N ASN A 105 -9.75 16.22 -8.72
CA ASN A 105 -10.91 16.99 -8.30
C ASN A 105 -11.57 17.62 -9.55
N ASP A 106 -12.81 17.26 -9.83
CA ASP A 106 -13.71 18.17 -10.55
C ASP A 106 -14.14 19.25 -9.57
N THR A 107 -13.59 20.45 -9.76
CA THR A 107 -14.10 21.69 -9.17
C THR A 107 -15.30 22.15 -9.99
N VAL A 108 -16.51 21.97 -9.46
CA VAL A 108 -17.63 22.89 -9.73
C VAL A 108 -18.14 23.38 -8.39
N GLY A 109 -18.14 24.70 -8.25
CA GLY A 109 -18.40 25.41 -7.02
C GLY A 109 -19.80 25.21 -6.47
N GLU A 110 -19.89 25.34 -5.15
CA GLU A 110 -21.10 25.50 -4.38
C GLU A 110 -21.90 26.69 -4.95
N ASN A 111 -23.09 26.41 -5.49
CA ASN A 111 -24.22 27.31 -5.42
C ASN A 111 -25.47 26.48 -5.11
N ASN A 112 -26.11 26.82 -4.00
CA ASN A 112 -27.40 26.29 -3.57
C ASN A 112 -28.45 26.54 -4.65
N LEU A 113 -29.01 25.47 -5.22
CA LEU A 113 -30.40 25.43 -5.66
C LEU A 113 -30.96 24.04 -5.37
N ASN A 114 -32.05 24.01 -4.61
CA ASN A 114 -32.96 22.88 -4.54
C ASN A 114 -33.44 22.57 -5.96
N GLU A 115 -33.41 21.31 -6.38
CA GLU A 115 -34.43 20.79 -7.28
C GLU A 115 -34.46 19.26 -7.27
N ASP A 116 -35.70 18.80 -7.41
CA ASP A 116 -36.21 17.47 -7.18
C ASP A 116 -35.88 16.46 -8.30
N LEU A 117 -35.89 15.18 -7.89
CA LEU A 117 -36.45 14.02 -8.60
C LEU A 117 -36.22 13.89 -10.12
N ASN A 118 -35.45 12.85 -10.50
CA ASN A 118 -35.94 11.90 -11.50
C ASN A 118 -35.29 10.51 -11.35
N GLU A 119 -35.72 9.76 -10.32
CA GLU A 119 -35.46 8.32 -10.21
C GLU A 119 -36.72 7.56 -10.63
N SER A 120 -37.13 7.74 -11.89
CA SER A 120 -38.24 6.99 -12.48
C SER A 120 -37.73 5.73 -13.18
N ARG A 121 -37.48 4.71 -12.36
CA ARG A 121 -37.73 3.27 -12.59
C ARG A 121 -36.69 2.48 -11.82
N LEU A 122 -37.13 1.89 -10.71
CA LEU A 122 -37.03 0.45 -10.48
C LEU A 122 -37.91 0.08 -9.28
N LEU A 123 -38.52 -1.10 -9.38
CA LEU A 123 -39.71 -1.52 -8.66
C LEU A 123 -39.53 -1.55 -7.13
N SER A 124 -40.57 -1.07 -6.44
CA SER A 124 -40.70 -1.05 -5.00
C SER A 124 -40.63 -2.46 -4.40
N VAL A 125 -39.52 -2.79 -3.74
CA VAL A 125 -39.49 -3.84 -2.73
C VAL A 125 -39.67 -3.17 -1.37
N GLN A 126 -40.90 -3.18 -0.86
CA GLN A 126 -41.20 -2.74 0.49
C GLN A 126 -40.46 -3.65 1.49
N THR A 127 -39.56 -3.07 2.27
CA THR A 127 -39.04 -3.70 3.49
C THR A 127 -39.80 -3.10 4.67
N PRO A 128 -40.26 -3.88 5.68
CA PRO A 128 -41.20 -3.39 6.68
C PRO A 128 -40.57 -2.26 7.53
N MET A 129 -41.31 -1.17 7.68
CA MET A 129 -41.01 -0.14 8.67
C MET A 129 -41.14 -0.74 10.07
N ILE A 130 -40.05 -0.70 10.85
CA ILE A 130 -40.16 -0.81 12.30
C ILE A 130 -40.73 0.54 12.76
N GLN A 131 -42.00 0.55 13.16
CA GLN A 131 -42.64 1.70 13.79
C GLN A 131 -42.11 1.82 15.22
N GLU A 132 -41.33 2.86 15.51
CA GLU A 132 -41.09 3.32 16.88
C GLU A 132 -42.33 4.13 17.30
N GLU A 133 -43.16 3.57 18.18
CA GLU A 133 -44.23 4.33 18.84
C GLU A 133 -43.60 5.35 19.80
N GLU A 134 -43.53 6.61 19.37
CA GLU A 134 -43.26 7.73 20.26
C GLU A 134 -44.51 8.05 21.08
N THR A 135 -44.51 7.61 22.34
CA THR A 135 -45.50 8.06 23.33
C THR A 135 -45.21 9.52 23.68
N GLN A 136 -46.07 10.43 23.21
CA GLN A 136 -46.03 11.85 23.58
C GLN A 136 -46.42 12.02 25.05
N ILE A 137 -45.45 12.36 25.89
CA ILE A 137 -45.72 12.98 27.19
C ILE A 137 -45.50 14.49 27.03
N SER A 138 -46.60 15.24 27.09
CA SER A 138 -46.57 16.69 27.14
C SER A 138 -46.15 17.12 28.55
N VAL A 139 -44.99 17.76 28.66
CA VAL A 139 -44.69 18.64 29.79
C VAL A 139 -44.05 19.89 29.22
N GLY A 140 -44.84 20.96 29.19
CA GLY A 140 -44.32 22.30 28.98
C GLY A 140 -43.37 22.65 30.11
N SER A 141 -42.12 22.91 29.77
CA SER A 141 -41.27 23.83 30.51
C SER A 141 -40.17 24.30 29.56
N GLN A 142 -39.98 25.61 29.51
CA GLN A 142 -38.78 26.22 28.97
C GLN A 142 -37.58 25.49 29.56
N THR A 143 -36.72 24.93 28.71
CA THR A 143 -35.42 24.40 29.13
C THR A 143 -34.36 25.01 28.25
N ASP A 144 -33.38 25.60 28.91
CA ASP A 144 -32.10 26.03 28.36
C ASP A 144 -31.57 25.04 27.34
N LYS A 145 -30.91 25.55 26.29
CA LYS A 145 -30.15 24.74 25.34
C LYS A 145 -29.12 23.90 26.11
N MET A 146 -29.50 22.68 26.50
CA MET A 146 -28.62 21.70 27.11
C MET A 146 -27.47 21.46 26.13
N VAL A 147 -26.29 21.96 26.47
CA VAL A 147 -25.06 21.71 25.74
C VAL A 147 -24.80 20.20 25.79
N GLU A 148 -25.07 19.51 24.68
CA GLU A 148 -24.86 18.06 24.61
C GLU A 148 -23.39 17.72 24.91
N SER A 149 -23.17 16.72 25.78
CA SER A 149 -21.80 16.34 26.13
C SER A 149 -21.01 15.94 24.88
N PRO A 150 -19.71 16.26 24.80
CA PRO A 150 -18.88 15.91 23.64
C PRO A 150 -18.95 14.42 23.29
N THR A 151 -19.09 13.56 24.30
CA THR A 151 -19.26 12.11 24.17
C THR A 151 -20.55 11.74 23.43
N LYS A 152 -21.68 12.40 23.75
CA LYS A 152 -22.98 12.14 23.13
C LYS A 152 -22.97 12.54 21.65
N ILE A 153 -22.34 13.67 21.32
CA ILE A 153 -22.15 14.13 19.93
C ILE A 153 -21.29 13.13 19.13
N MET A 154 -20.19 12.64 19.72
CA MET A 154 -19.33 11.65 19.08
C MET A 154 -20.06 10.32 18.84
N LEU A 155 -20.85 9.84 19.80
CA LEU A 155 -21.63 8.61 19.67
C LEU A 155 -22.70 8.74 18.57
N ARG A 156 -23.42 9.86 18.49
CA ARG A 156 -24.39 10.13 17.41
C ARG A 156 -23.73 10.13 16.03
N LYS A 157 -22.58 10.80 15.89
CA LYS A 157 -21.78 10.75 14.64
C LYS A 157 -21.38 9.33 14.29
N LYS A 158 -20.95 8.53 15.28
CA LYS A 158 -20.55 7.13 15.08
C LYS A 158 -21.72 6.26 14.65
N ILE A 159 -22.91 6.41 15.26
CA ILE A 159 -24.14 5.71 14.88
C ILE A 159 -24.53 6.06 13.44
N LYS A 160 -24.50 7.35 13.06
CA LYS A 160 -24.78 7.78 11.68
C LYS A 160 -23.84 7.12 10.67
N VAL A 161 -22.53 7.10 10.95
CA VAL A 161 -21.52 6.44 10.10
C VAL A 161 -21.75 4.92 10.02
N LEU A 162 -22.10 4.27 11.13
CA LEU A 162 -22.39 2.83 11.16
C LEU A 162 -23.66 2.50 10.38
N ASN A 163 -24.75 3.25 10.57
CA ASN A 163 -25.99 3.07 9.82
C ASN A 163 -25.77 3.29 8.32
N GLN A 164 -24.96 4.27 7.95
CA GLN A 164 -24.60 4.48 6.54
C GLN A 164 -23.78 3.30 5.97
N LYS A 165 -22.86 2.72 6.76
CA LYS A 165 -22.14 1.50 6.37
C LYS A 165 -23.07 0.30 6.20
N VAL A 166 -24.05 0.14 7.09
CA VAL A 166 -25.05 -0.93 7.00
C VAL A 166 -25.88 -0.76 5.73
N ARG A 167 -26.45 0.43 5.48
CA ARG A 167 -27.22 0.72 4.26
C ARG A 167 -26.42 0.39 3.00
N ARG A 168 -25.17 0.87 2.88
CA ARG A 168 -24.29 0.57 1.74
C ARG A 168 -24.04 -0.93 1.55
N LYS A 169 -23.90 -1.69 2.65
CA LYS A 169 -23.73 -3.15 2.58
C LYS A 169 -25.01 -3.85 2.13
N VAL A 170 -26.17 -3.43 2.64
CA VAL A 170 -27.48 -3.99 2.25
C VAL A 170 -27.73 -3.75 0.77
N THR A 171 -27.52 -2.53 0.27
CA THR A 171 -27.62 -2.23 -1.17
C THR A 171 -26.70 -3.13 -1.99
N LYS A 172 -25.43 -3.29 -1.58
CA LYS A 172 -24.48 -4.16 -2.28
C LYS A 172 -24.86 -5.64 -2.27
N ILE A 173 -25.53 -6.11 -1.21
CA ILE A 173 -26.04 -7.49 -1.15
C ILE A 173 -27.20 -7.65 -2.13
N SER A 174 -28.11 -6.66 -2.21
CA SER A 174 -29.22 -6.67 -3.18
C SER A 174 -28.70 -6.79 -4.62
N THR A 175 -27.78 -5.90 -5.01
CA THR A 175 -27.23 -5.88 -6.37
C THR A 175 -26.49 -7.18 -6.73
N LEU A 176 -25.77 -7.79 -5.76
CA LEU A 176 -25.11 -9.08 -5.99
C LEU A 176 -26.12 -10.23 -6.11
N ASN A 177 -27.22 -10.19 -5.38
CA ASN A 177 -28.28 -11.20 -5.50
C ASN A 177 -28.99 -11.08 -6.85
N GLU A 178 -29.25 -9.86 -7.32
CA GLU A 178 -29.79 -9.58 -8.66
C GLU A 178 -28.88 -10.15 -9.76
N LEU A 179 -27.56 -9.88 -9.69
CA LEU A 179 -26.57 -10.47 -10.60
C LEU A 179 -26.60 -12.00 -10.59
N VAL A 180 -26.67 -12.63 -9.42
CA VAL A 180 -26.75 -14.09 -9.32
C VAL A 180 -28.04 -14.63 -9.95
N GLN A 181 -29.16 -13.91 -9.84
CA GLN A 181 -30.41 -14.30 -10.49
C GLN A 181 -30.31 -14.18 -12.01
N GLU A 182 -29.78 -13.08 -12.53
CA GLU A 182 -29.57 -12.89 -13.97
C GLU A 182 -28.67 -13.98 -14.57
N LEU A 183 -27.55 -14.30 -13.91
CA LEU A 183 -26.64 -15.35 -14.36
C LEU A 183 -27.27 -16.75 -14.34
N LYS A 184 -28.28 -16.99 -13.50
CA LYS A 184 -29.01 -18.26 -13.46
C LYS A 184 -30.10 -18.35 -14.51
N GLN A 185 -30.70 -17.22 -14.89
CA GLN A 185 -31.81 -17.15 -15.84
C GLN A 185 -31.32 -17.18 -17.29
N ASN A 186 -30.20 -16.53 -17.56
CA ASN A 186 -29.58 -16.57 -18.87
C ASN A 186 -28.78 -17.87 -18.99
N ASN A 187 -29.10 -18.75 -19.94
CA ASN A 187 -28.34 -19.97 -20.27
C ASN A 187 -26.93 -19.67 -20.86
N CYS A 188 -26.29 -18.58 -20.43
CA CYS A 188 -24.93 -18.17 -20.73
C CYS A 188 -24.53 -18.26 -22.22
N THR A 189 -25.20 -17.49 -23.08
CA THR A 189 -24.57 -17.11 -24.36
C THR A 189 -23.45 -16.09 -24.09
N THR A 190 -22.37 -16.16 -24.86
CA THR A 190 -21.15 -15.34 -24.68
C THR A 190 -21.42 -13.84 -24.70
N ASP A 191 -22.32 -13.40 -25.57
CA ASP A 191 -22.60 -11.97 -25.77
C ASP A 191 -23.41 -11.39 -24.59
N ASN A 192 -24.29 -12.19 -23.99
CA ASN A 192 -25.11 -11.79 -22.83
C ASN A 192 -24.26 -11.72 -21.55
N LEU A 193 -23.21 -12.53 -21.43
CA LEU A 193 -22.29 -12.46 -20.29
C LEU A 193 -21.46 -11.19 -20.28
N THR A 194 -21.06 -10.70 -21.45
CA THR A 194 -20.25 -9.49 -21.58
C THR A 194 -21.04 -8.25 -21.12
N SER A 195 -22.29 -8.11 -21.56
CA SER A 195 -23.17 -7.00 -21.15
C SER A 195 -23.51 -7.04 -19.66
N VAL A 196 -23.76 -8.22 -19.09
CA VAL A 196 -23.96 -8.39 -17.65
C VAL A 196 -22.71 -7.96 -16.89
N MET A 197 -21.50 -8.32 -17.33
CA MET A 197 -20.28 -7.86 -16.67
C MET A 197 -20.16 -6.34 -16.67
N GLU A 198 -20.43 -5.69 -17.81
CA GLU A 198 -20.34 -4.24 -17.98
C GLU A 198 -21.35 -3.47 -17.12
N ASN A 199 -22.53 -4.04 -16.86
CA ASN A 199 -23.56 -3.40 -16.03
C ASN A 199 -23.20 -3.36 -14.53
N TYR A 200 -22.44 -4.35 -14.04
CA TYR A 200 -22.20 -4.53 -12.60
C TYR A 200 -20.76 -4.22 -12.16
N PHE A 201 -19.80 -4.20 -13.08
CA PHE A 201 -18.40 -3.95 -12.79
C PHE A 201 -17.86 -2.79 -13.63
N GLU A 202 -16.95 -2.02 -13.05
CA GLU A 202 -16.24 -0.95 -13.74
C GLU A 202 -14.73 -1.03 -13.46
N GLY A 203 -13.94 -0.42 -14.33
CA GLY A 203 -12.49 -0.29 -14.15
C GLY A 203 -11.72 -1.62 -14.21
N ILE A 204 -10.72 -1.80 -13.34
CA ILE A 204 -9.81 -2.96 -13.36
C ILE A 204 -10.55 -4.30 -13.14
N PRO A 205 -11.49 -4.43 -12.18
CA PRO A 205 -12.26 -5.66 -12.02
C PRO A 205 -12.98 -6.09 -13.30
N LEU A 206 -13.65 -5.16 -14.00
CA LEU A 206 -14.30 -5.42 -15.28
C LEU A 206 -13.29 -5.90 -16.33
N GLU A 207 -12.19 -5.17 -16.51
CA GLU A 207 -11.14 -5.54 -17.48
C GLU A 207 -10.56 -6.93 -17.21
N CYS A 208 -10.36 -7.29 -15.94
CA CYS A 208 -9.90 -8.62 -15.56
C CYS A 208 -10.91 -9.71 -15.96
N LEU A 209 -12.20 -9.48 -15.73
CA LEU A 209 -13.28 -10.42 -16.07
C LEU A 209 -13.42 -10.57 -17.60
N LEU A 210 -13.45 -9.45 -18.33
CA LEU A 210 -13.51 -9.45 -19.79
C LEU A 210 -12.27 -10.10 -20.42
N ASN A 211 -11.08 -9.90 -19.83
CA ASN A 211 -9.86 -10.55 -20.27
C ASN A 211 -9.92 -12.08 -20.06
N GLN A 212 -10.51 -12.52 -18.94
CA GLN A 212 -10.70 -13.95 -18.68
C GLN A 212 -11.61 -14.57 -19.73
N HIS A 213 -12.79 -13.98 -19.93
CA HIS A 213 -13.77 -14.47 -20.89
C HIS A 213 -13.19 -14.56 -22.31
N ARG A 214 -12.51 -13.49 -22.79
CA ARG A 214 -11.92 -13.45 -24.14
C ARG A 214 -10.82 -14.49 -24.37
N ASN A 215 -10.05 -14.82 -23.34
CA ASN A 215 -8.87 -15.68 -23.47
C ASN A 215 -9.06 -17.10 -22.92
N GLU A 216 -10.22 -17.43 -22.37
CA GLU A 216 -10.51 -18.72 -21.73
C GLU A 216 -10.27 -19.89 -22.69
N SER A 217 -10.89 -19.82 -23.87
CA SER A 217 -10.73 -20.85 -24.92
C SER A 217 -9.52 -20.61 -25.84
N THR A 218 -8.71 -19.58 -25.58
CA THR A 218 -7.56 -19.23 -26.42
C THR A 218 -6.27 -19.85 -25.88
N ALA A 219 -5.55 -20.54 -26.76
CA ALA A 219 -4.22 -21.08 -26.47
C ALA A 219 -3.27 -19.98 -25.97
N SER A 220 -2.40 -20.30 -25.00
CA SER A 220 -1.58 -19.30 -24.32
C SER A 220 -0.69 -18.44 -25.22
N SER A 221 -0.31 -18.95 -26.40
CA SER A 221 0.49 -18.26 -27.41
C SER A 221 -0.27 -17.19 -28.20
N HIS A 222 -1.60 -17.32 -28.33
CA HIS A 222 -2.44 -16.46 -29.16
C HIS A 222 -3.25 -15.44 -28.34
N ARG A 223 -3.12 -15.46 -27.01
CA ARG A 223 -3.84 -14.56 -26.12
C ARG A 223 -3.45 -13.10 -26.35
N ARG A 224 -4.46 -12.24 -26.45
CA ARG A 224 -4.30 -10.79 -26.61
C ARG A 224 -4.74 -10.08 -25.34
N TYR A 225 -4.08 -8.97 -25.02
CA TYR A 225 -4.30 -8.21 -23.79
C TYR A 225 -4.54 -6.74 -24.15
N SER A 226 -5.57 -6.13 -23.56
CA SER A 226 -5.86 -4.69 -23.68
C SER A 226 -4.79 -3.86 -22.97
N GLU A 227 -4.62 -2.58 -23.34
CA GLU A 227 -3.63 -1.68 -22.71
C GLU A 227 -3.82 -1.59 -21.18
N LYS A 228 -5.07 -1.45 -20.71
CA LYS A 228 -5.38 -1.48 -19.27
C LYS A 228 -4.95 -2.79 -18.59
N MET A 229 -5.07 -3.92 -19.30
CA MET A 229 -4.61 -5.21 -18.79
C MET A 229 -3.08 -5.32 -18.77
N LYS A 230 -2.40 -4.74 -19.78
CA LYS A 230 -0.93 -4.62 -19.77
C LYS A 230 -0.45 -3.78 -18.60
N GLU A 231 -1.07 -2.61 -18.37
CA GLU A 231 -0.80 -1.73 -17.23
C GLU A 231 -1.02 -2.43 -15.89
N PHE A 232 -2.14 -3.13 -15.73
CA PHE A 232 -2.43 -3.91 -14.52
C PHE A 232 -1.38 -4.99 -14.28
N ALA A 233 -1.04 -5.77 -15.32
CA ALA A 233 -0.06 -6.84 -15.22
C ALA A 233 1.34 -6.32 -14.87
N LEU A 234 1.79 -5.25 -15.53
CA LEU A 234 3.07 -4.59 -15.25
C LEU A 234 3.10 -4.00 -13.83
N THR A 235 2.04 -3.30 -13.43
CA THR A 235 1.93 -2.70 -12.09
C THR A 235 2.02 -3.76 -11.01
N LEU A 236 1.26 -4.85 -11.15
CA LEU A 236 1.29 -5.95 -10.19
C LEU A 236 2.66 -6.63 -10.14
N TYR A 237 3.31 -6.81 -11.29
CA TYR A 237 4.65 -7.37 -11.38
C TYR A 237 5.70 -6.49 -10.68
N PHE A 238 5.66 -5.18 -10.90
CA PHE A 238 6.56 -4.21 -10.26
C PHE A 238 6.33 -4.07 -8.76
N TYR A 239 5.08 -4.19 -8.28
CA TYR A 239 4.80 -4.22 -6.85
C TYR A 239 5.30 -5.50 -6.19
N SER A 240 5.10 -6.66 -6.83
CA SER A 240 5.66 -7.92 -6.33
C SER A 240 5.59 -9.02 -7.36
N VAL A 241 6.77 -9.50 -7.79
CA VAL A 241 6.89 -10.69 -8.66
C VAL A 241 6.22 -11.91 -8.05
N LYS A 242 6.29 -12.08 -6.72
CA LYS A 242 5.64 -13.18 -6.00
C LYS A 242 4.12 -13.06 -6.02
N ALA A 243 3.59 -11.86 -5.78
CA ALA A 243 2.15 -11.62 -5.87
C ALA A 243 1.65 -11.82 -7.30
N TYR A 244 2.38 -11.34 -8.30
CA TYR A 244 2.07 -11.57 -9.71
C TYR A 244 2.02 -13.08 -10.03
N SER A 245 3.03 -13.84 -9.60
CA SER A 245 3.05 -15.29 -9.81
C SER A 245 1.87 -15.99 -9.13
N PHE A 246 1.49 -15.55 -7.93
CA PHE A 246 0.33 -16.09 -7.23
C PHE A 246 -0.98 -15.79 -7.99
N VAL A 247 -1.21 -14.53 -8.36
CA VAL A 247 -2.43 -14.12 -9.08
C VAL A 247 -2.50 -14.79 -10.46
N ARG A 248 -1.38 -14.98 -11.15
CA ARG A 248 -1.31 -15.67 -12.45
C ARG A 248 -1.77 -17.13 -12.39
N ASN A 249 -1.75 -17.76 -11.22
CA ASN A 249 -2.28 -19.12 -11.06
C ASN A 249 -3.82 -19.15 -11.04
N HIS A 250 -4.46 -18.02 -10.77
CA HIS A 250 -5.91 -17.88 -10.70
C HIS A 250 -6.50 -17.06 -11.86
N PHE A 251 -5.68 -16.23 -12.50
CA PHE A 251 -6.08 -15.35 -13.60
C PHE A 251 -5.26 -15.56 -14.86
N ILE A 252 -5.88 -15.43 -16.04
CA ILE A 252 -5.16 -15.41 -17.33
C ILE A 252 -4.35 -14.11 -17.41
N LEU A 253 -3.11 -14.19 -16.92
CA LEU A 253 -2.12 -13.13 -17.00
C LEU A 253 -0.97 -13.49 -17.95
N PRO A 254 -0.35 -12.48 -18.59
CA PRO A 254 0.80 -12.67 -19.47
C PRO A 254 1.93 -13.45 -18.78
N ASN A 255 2.74 -14.15 -19.58
CA ASN A 255 3.97 -14.73 -19.04
C ASN A 255 4.96 -13.59 -18.69
N PRO A 256 5.79 -13.69 -17.64
CA PRO A 256 6.85 -12.72 -17.38
C PRO A 256 7.80 -12.45 -18.56
N ARG A 257 7.96 -13.42 -19.48
CA ARG A 257 8.67 -13.20 -20.76
C ARG A 257 7.95 -12.18 -21.64
N THR A 258 6.62 -12.26 -21.74
CA THR A 258 5.80 -11.30 -22.47
C THR A 258 5.90 -9.90 -21.85
N LEU A 259 5.85 -9.81 -20.51
CA LEU A 259 6.06 -8.52 -19.82
C LEU A 259 7.41 -7.90 -20.16
N ARG A 260 8.49 -8.71 -20.15
CA ARG A 260 9.83 -8.26 -20.55
C ARG A 260 9.88 -7.81 -22.01
N SER A 261 9.13 -8.46 -22.90
CA SER A 261 9.03 -8.05 -24.30
C SER A 261 8.28 -6.74 -24.49
N TRP A 262 7.30 -6.45 -23.63
CA TRP A 262 6.63 -5.14 -23.63
C TRP A 262 7.56 -4.04 -23.10
N LEU A 263 8.39 -4.37 -22.10
CA LEU A 263 9.34 -3.41 -21.55
C LEU A 263 10.57 -3.21 -22.44
N SER A 264 10.91 -4.15 -23.31
CA SER A 264 12.08 -4.02 -24.21
C SER A 264 11.90 -2.96 -25.30
N THR A 265 10.71 -2.38 -25.46
CA THR A 265 10.48 -1.27 -26.37
C THR A 265 11.05 0.05 -25.84
N PHE A 266 11.30 0.16 -24.54
CA PHE A 266 11.85 1.36 -23.92
C PHE A 266 13.37 1.33 -23.93
N ASN A 267 13.99 2.42 -24.39
CA ASN A 267 15.43 2.58 -24.28
C ASN A 267 15.81 3.00 -22.86
N CYS A 268 16.30 2.03 -22.09
CA CYS A 268 16.82 2.28 -20.75
C CYS A 268 18.34 2.07 -20.73
N LYS A 269 19.06 2.57 -21.74
CA LYS A 269 20.53 2.56 -21.77
C LYS A 269 21.10 3.71 -20.91
N PRO A 270 22.36 3.61 -20.44
CA PRO A 270 23.00 4.69 -19.70
C PRO A 270 23.01 5.97 -20.51
N GLY A 271 22.85 7.10 -19.84
CA GLY A 271 22.71 8.42 -20.44
C GLY A 271 21.55 9.22 -19.87
N PHE A 272 21.16 10.24 -20.62
CA PHE A 272 19.94 10.97 -20.40
C PHE A 272 18.74 10.17 -20.92
N LEU A 273 17.70 10.06 -20.10
CA LEU A 273 16.51 9.26 -20.42
C LEU A 273 15.53 10.12 -21.23
N TYR A 274 15.73 10.19 -22.54
CA TYR A 274 14.94 11.05 -23.43
C TYR A 274 13.45 10.73 -23.42
N GLU A 275 13.08 9.45 -23.37
CA GLU A 275 11.68 9.02 -23.27
C GLU A 275 11.03 9.52 -21.97
N VAL A 276 11.80 9.57 -20.88
CA VAL A 276 11.34 10.12 -19.60
C VAL A 276 11.21 11.63 -19.69
N LEU A 277 12.17 12.32 -20.31
CA LEU A 277 12.11 13.77 -20.53
C LEU A 277 10.89 14.16 -21.40
N GLU A 278 10.59 13.40 -22.45
CA GLU A 278 9.41 13.62 -23.28
C GLU A 278 8.11 13.38 -22.51
N PHE A 279 8.06 12.34 -21.68
CA PHE A 279 6.95 12.11 -20.76
C PHE A 279 6.77 13.27 -19.79
N LEU A 280 7.86 13.74 -19.17
CA LEU A 280 7.85 14.87 -18.25
C LEU A 280 7.36 16.16 -18.90
N LYS A 281 7.71 16.40 -20.17
CA LYS A 281 7.23 17.56 -20.94
C LYS A 281 5.70 17.60 -20.99
N LYS A 282 5.06 16.46 -21.30
CA LYS A 282 3.59 16.32 -21.35
C LYS A 282 2.98 16.45 -19.95
N GLU A 283 3.61 15.84 -18.96
CA GLU A 283 3.12 15.85 -17.57
C GLU A 283 3.16 17.24 -16.93
N CYS A 284 4.14 18.08 -17.28
CA CYS A 284 4.25 19.44 -16.76
C CYS A 284 3.08 20.34 -17.18
N GLU A 285 2.43 20.05 -18.31
CA GLU A 285 1.23 20.77 -18.75
C GLU A 285 0.03 20.44 -17.87
N VAL A 286 -0.11 19.18 -17.47
CA VAL A 286 -1.24 18.67 -16.67
C VAL A 286 -1.03 18.86 -15.17
N LYS A 287 0.23 18.79 -14.71
CA LYS A 287 0.60 18.75 -13.28
C LYS A 287 1.56 19.90 -12.94
N PRO A 288 1.03 21.07 -12.52
CA PRO A 288 1.82 22.26 -12.23
C PRO A 288 2.92 22.03 -11.19
N TYR A 289 2.70 21.13 -10.22
CA TYR A 289 3.66 20.83 -9.17
C TYR A 289 4.99 20.22 -9.68
N ILE A 290 5.04 19.70 -10.92
CA ILE A 290 6.28 19.16 -11.51
C ILE A 290 7.17 20.28 -12.07
N LYS A 291 6.61 21.47 -12.35
CA LYS A 291 7.35 22.58 -12.97
C LYS A 291 8.46 23.15 -12.09
N ASP A 292 8.39 22.96 -10.78
CA ASP A 292 9.40 23.44 -9.83
C ASP A 292 9.86 22.26 -8.96
N CYS A 293 11.07 21.75 -9.22
CA CYS A 293 11.61 20.55 -8.58
C CYS A 293 13.00 20.78 -7.97
N ALA A 294 13.36 19.93 -7.02
CA ALA A 294 14.75 19.72 -6.60
C ALA A 294 15.40 18.68 -7.51
N LEU A 295 16.68 18.86 -7.85
CA LEU A 295 17.50 17.86 -8.52
C LEU A 295 18.39 17.18 -7.50
N ILE A 296 18.27 15.86 -7.37
CA ILE A 296 19.11 15.05 -6.51
C ILE A 296 20.03 14.24 -7.41
N PHE A 297 21.32 14.20 -7.07
CA PHE A 297 22.23 13.25 -7.71
C PHE A 297 23.06 12.53 -6.66
N ASP A 298 23.31 11.24 -6.92
CA ASP A 298 24.11 10.39 -6.04
C ASP A 298 24.73 9.23 -6.83
N ALA A 299 25.85 8.70 -6.34
CA ALA A 299 26.56 7.58 -6.94
C ALA A 299 26.31 6.31 -6.12
N ILE A 300 25.79 5.27 -6.77
CA ILE A 300 25.51 3.98 -6.13
C ILE A 300 26.61 2.99 -6.51
N SER A 301 27.29 2.39 -5.54
CA SER A 301 28.29 1.36 -5.80
C SER A 301 27.66 0.15 -6.50
N ILE A 302 28.27 -0.30 -7.60
CA ILE A 302 27.88 -1.49 -8.34
C ILE A 302 28.99 -2.54 -8.28
N ARG A 303 28.63 -3.79 -8.52
CA ARG A 303 29.60 -4.88 -8.56
C ARG A 303 30.42 -4.77 -9.84
N GLN A 304 31.73 -4.58 -9.69
CA GLN A 304 32.70 -4.66 -10.78
C GLN A 304 32.71 -6.08 -11.36
N ARG A 305 32.08 -6.26 -12.52
CA ARG A 305 32.06 -7.53 -13.25
C ARG A 305 31.82 -7.27 -14.73
N ILE A 306 32.64 -7.88 -15.56
CA ILE A 306 32.43 -7.90 -17.00
C ILE A 306 31.58 -9.12 -17.37
N SER A 307 30.54 -8.90 -18.18
CA SER A 307 29.70 -9.96 -18.74
C SER A 307 29.43 -9.73 -20.22
N TRP A 308 29.45 -10.80 -21.01
CA TRP A 308 29.02 -10.74 -22.41
C TRP A 308 27.50 -10.63 -22.50
N ASP A 309 27.00 -9.59 -23.16
CA ASP A 309 25.58 -9.47 -23.50
C ASP A 309 25.36 -10.02 -24.92
N GLU A 310 24.80 -11.23 -25.00
CA GLU A 310 24.53 -11.90 -26.27
C GLU A 310 23.57 -11.13 -27.18
N LYS A 311 22.66 -10.32 -26.61
CA LYS A 311 21.66 -9.61 -27.41
C LYS A 311 22.26 -8.39 -28.11
N GLU A 312 23.12 -7.69 -27.40
CA GLU A 312 23.78 -6.48 -27.91
C GLU A 312 25.11 -6.79 -28.60
N GLY A 313 25.60 -8.03 -28.49
CA GLY A 313 26.86 -8.47 -29.08
C GLY A 313 28.06 -7.71 -28.52
N LYS A 314 28.00 -7.30 -27.25
CA LYS A 314 29.06 -6.49 -26.61
C LYS A 314 29.30 -6.91 -25.16
N TYR A 315 30.48 -6.58 -24.66
CA TYR A 315 30.78 -6.69 -23.24
C TYR A 315 30.07 -5.56 -22.46
N SER A 316 29.46 -5.94 -21.34
CA SER A 316 28.86 -5.08 -20.33
C SER A 316 29.72 -5.06 -19.08
N GLY A 317 29.71 -3.96 -18.32
CA GLY A 317 30.50 -3.79 -17.08
C GLY A 317 31.60 -2.73 -17.16
N TYR A 318 31.77 -2.10 -18.32
CA TYR A 318 32.64 -0.94 -18.50
C TYR A 318 31.89 0.37 -18.25
N CYS A 319 32.63 1.47 -18.09
CA CYS A 319 32.07 2.81 -18.02
C CYS A 319 31.27 3.14 -19.28
N ASP A 320 30.09 3.72 -19.10
CA ASP A 320 29.16 4.11 -20.15
C ASP A 320 28.52 5.45 -19.79
N TYR A 321 28.90 6.48 -20.55
CA TYR A 321 28.41 7.86 -20.42
C TYR A 321 27.28 8.18 -21.41
N GLY A 322 26.64 7.17 -22.00
CA GLY A 322 25.55 7.38 -22.96
C GLY A 322 25.99 8.06 -24.26
N GLY A 323 27.23 7.82 -24.69
CA GLY A 323 27.80 8.39 -25.91
C GLY A 323 28.20 9.87 -25.83
N ILE A 324 28.11 10.50 -24.64
CA ILE A 324 28.45 11.91 -24.43
C ILE A 324 29.97 12.12 -24.36
N VAL A 325 30.66 11.19 -23.71
CA VAL A 325 32.11 11.23 -23.51
C VAL A 325 32.72 10.13 -24.37
N PRO A 326 33.76 10.42 -25.16
CA PRO A 326 34.55 9.38 -25.80
C PRO A 326 35.28 8.60 -24.70
N THR A 327 34.72 7.46 -24.32
CA THR A 327 35.31 6.57 -23.31
C THR A 327 36.36 5.66 -23.94
N ASN A 328 37.51 5.53 -23.29
CA ASN A 328 38.37 4.36 -23.49
C ASN A 328 37.58 3.13 -23.04
N THR A 329 37.41 2.17 -23.93
CA THR A 329 36.43 1.08 -23.85
C THR A 329 36.71 0.01 -22.77
N GLU A 330 37.66 0.24 -21.87
CA GLU A 330 38.20 -0.79 -20.97
C GLU A 330 38.13 -0.44 -19.47
N ASP A 331 37.71 0.77 -19.12
CA ASP A 331 37.59 1.15 -17.70
C ASP A 331 36.41 0.44 -17.04
N ILE A 332 36.70 -0.45 -16.10
CA ILE A 332 35.69 -1.21 -15.36
C ILE A 332 34.88 -0.28 -14.47
N ALA A 333 33.56 -0.34 -14.59
CA ALA A 333 32.67 0.52 -13.82
C ALA A 333 32.53 0.05 -12.36
N SER A 334 32.60 0.99 -11.43
CA SER A 334 32.45 0.77 -9.99
C SER A 334 31.17 1.36 -9.42
N GLU A 335 30.58 2.35 -10.09
CA GLU A 335 29.46 3.14 -9.57
C GLU A 335 28.44 3.47 -10.68
N ALA A 336 27.18 3.66 -10.30
CA ALA A 336 26.14 4.23 -11.14
C ALA A 336 25.75 5.61 -10.60
N LEU A 337 26.09 6.66 -11.34
CA LEU A 337 25.71 8.04 -11.03
C LEU A 337 24.27 8.29 -11.49
N LEU A 338 23.36 8.53 -10.55
CA LEU A 338 21.93 8.74 -10.81
C LEU A 338 21.58 10.22 -10.66
N PHE A 339 20.79 10.76 -11.59
CA PHE A 339 20.13 12.05 -11.47
C PHE A 339 18.62 11.84 -11.39
N GLN A 340 17.99 12.40 -10.36
CA GLN A 340 16.57 12.26 -10.08
C GLN A 340 15.96 13.60 -9.69
N ILE A 341 14.83 13.94 -10.29
CA ILE A 341 14.02 15.08 -9.85
C ILE A 341 13.08 14.67 -8.72
N VAL A 342 12.85 15.59 -7.80
CA VAL A 342 11.92 15.45 -6.68
C VAL A 342 11.07 16.71 -6.59
N SER A 343 9.76 16.53 -6.59
CA SER A 343 8.84 17.65 -6.40
C SER A 343 8.83 18.11 -4.94
N TYR A 344 8.72 19.42 -4.72
CA TYR A 344 8.47 19.99 -3.37
C TYR A 344 7.05 19.71 -2.91
N GLU A 345 6.12 19.67 -3.85
CA GLU A 345 4.71 19.43 -3.63
C GLU A 345 4.36 18.00 -4.07
N ASN A 346 3.61 17.28 -3.25
CA ASN A 346 3.28 15.87 -3.47
C ASN A 346 4.50 14.94 -3.44
N HIS A 347 4.25 13.64 -3.35
CA HIS A 347 5.29 12.61 -3.32
C HIS A 347 5.66 12.16 -4.74
N PHE A 348 6.20 13.08 -5.55
CA PHE A 348 6.69 12.76 -6.89
C PHE A 348 8.22 12.74 -6.94
N LYS A 349 8.77 11.66 -7.49
CA LYS A 349 10.20 11.50 -7.77
C LYS A 349 10.40 10.75 -9.08
N CYS A 350 11.34 11.19 -9.91
CA CYS A 350 11.54 10.59 -11.23
C CYS A 350 13.03 10.62 -11.62
N PRO A 351 13.69 9.46 -11.82
CA PRO A 351 15.02 9.41 -12.43
C PRO A 351 15.00 9.98 -13.84
N VAL A 352 15.94 10.84 -14.18
CA VAL A 352 16.01 11.53 -15.48
C VAL A 352 17.29 11.23 -16.26
N ALA A 353 18.34 10.79 -15.55
CA ALA A 353 19.58 10.34 -16.16
C ALA A 353 20.27 9.35 -15.25
N TYR A 354 21.03 8.44 -15.83
CA TYR A 354 22.00 7.67 -15.06
C TYR A 354 23.21 7.32 -15.92
N PHE A 355 24.38 7.27 -15.31
CA PHE A 355 25.64 6.98 -15.99
C PHE A 355 26.38 5.88 -15.26
N ILE A 356 27.05 5.00 -16.01
CA ILE A 356 27.84 3.92 -15.44
C ILE A 356 29.30 4.39 -15.45
N THR A 357 29.91 4.51 -14.27
CA THR A 357 31.15 5.26 -14.10
C THR A 357 32.14 4.53 -13.21
N ASN A 358 33.39 4.99 -13.24
CA ASN A 358 34.42 4.62 -12.27
C ASN A 358 35.01 5.92 -11.72
N LYS A 359 34.53 6.34 -10.53
CA LYS A 359 34.96 7.56 -9.83
C LYS A 359 35.08 8.78 -10.74
N LEU A 360 33.95 9.45 -10.94
CA LEU A 360 33.89 10.56 -11.88
C LEU A 360 34.73 11.77 -11.43
N SER A 361 35.41 12.42 -12.37
CA SER A 361 36.08 13.68 -12.09
C SER A 361 35.06 14.79 -11.83
N ALA A 362 35.38 15.70 -10.91
CA ALA A 362 34.51 16.83 -10.60
C ALA A 362 34.22 17.70 -11.83
N GLU A 363 35.14 17.74 -12.81
CA GLU A 363 34.96 18.41 -14.10
C GLU A 363 33.80 17.79 -14.88
N LEU A 364 33.92 16.50 -15.21
CA LEU A 364 32.94 15.82 -16.02
C LEU A 364 31.57 15.77 -15.33
N GLN A 365 31.57 15.56 -14.01
CA GLN A 365 30.34 15.58 -13.22
C GLN A 365 29.62 16.94 -13.27
N SER A 366 30.37 18.05 -13.23
CA SER A 366 29.78 19.39 -13.35
C SER A 366 29.16 19.63 -14.73
N GLN A 367 29.79 19.13 -15.79
CA GLN A 367 29.29 19.22 -17.16
C GLN A 367 28.01 18.37 -17.36
N LEU A 368 27.96 17.16 -16.79
CA LEU A 368 26.76 16.32 -16.82
C LEU A 368 25.61 16.94 -16.03
N LEU A 369 25.90 17.46 -14.84
CA LEU A 369 24.92 18.16 -14.00
C LEU A 369 24.35 19.39 -14.70
N LEU A 370 25.20 20.22 -15.30
CA LEU A 370 24.78 21.40 -16.07
C LEU A 370 23.94 21.02 -17.28
N SER A 371 24.32 19.96 -18.00
CA SER A 371 23.55 19.44 -19.13
C SER A 371 22.17 18.96 -18.68
N CYS A 372 22.10 18.23 -17.56
CA CYS A 372 20.85 17.77 -16.97
C CYS A 372 19.90 18.94 -16.66
N ILE A 373 20.41 20.00 -16.03
CA ILE A 373 19.64 21.20 -15.70
C ILE A 373 19.09 21.87 -16.97
N LYS A 374 19.91 21.98 -18.02
CA LYS A 374 19.48 22.56 -19.32
C LYS A 374 18.35 21.76 -19.96
N MET A 375 18.49 20.44 -20.05
CA MET A 375 17.42 19.60 -20.63
C MET A 375 16.14 19.63 -19.81
N LEU A 376 16.25 19.68 -18.47
CA LEU A 376 15.08 19.86 -17.61
C LEU A 376 14.38 21.19 -17.88
N PHE A 377 15.15 22.27 -18.07
CA PHE A 377 14.62 23.56 -18.43
C PHE A 377 13.90 23.54 -19.79
N ASP A 378 14.47 22.87 -20.79
CA ASP A 378 13.88 22.74 -22.14
C ASP A 378 12.53 22.00 -22.14
N VAL A 379 12.31 21.08 -21.18
CA VAL A 379 11.01 20.39 -21.01
C VAL A 379 10.04 21.15 -20.09
N GLY A 380 10.41 22.34 -19.62
CA GLY A 380 9.56 23.20 -18.79
C GLY A 380 9.67 22.97 -17.28
N ILE A 381 10.73 22.27 -16.81
CA ILE A 381 11.01 22.03 -15.39
C ILE A 381 12.13 22.97 -14.92
N ARG A 382 11.84 23.76 -13.89
CA ARG A 382 12.81 24.62 -13.22
C ARG A 382 13.40 23.88 -12.02
N VAL A 383 14.71 23.61 -12.08
CA VAL A 383 15.48 23.09 -10.96
C VAL A 383 15.73 24.22 -9.96
N ARG A 384 15.14 24.13 -8.76
CA ARG A 384 15.24 25.16 -7.71
C ARG A 384 16.35 24.91 -6.69
N SER A 385 16.70 23.65 -6.48
CA SER A 385 17.79 23.26 -5.57
C SER A 385 18.49 22.04 -6.12
N ILE A 386 19.73 21.85 -5.72
CA ILE A 386 20.54 20.67 -6.01
C ILE A 386 20.91 20.02 -4.68
N THR A 387 20.74 18.70 -4.58
CA THR A 387 21.08 17.94 -3.38
C THR A 387 22.01 16.78 -3.75
N CYS A 388 23.09 16.63 -3.00
CA CYS A 388 24.04 15.53 -3.10
C CYS A 388 24.63 15.23 -1.71
N ASP A 389 25.40 14.15 -1.60
CA ASP A 389 26.16 13.86 -0.38
C ASP A 389 27.35 14.82 -0.20
N GLY A 390 27.97 14.80 0.99
CA GLY A 390 29.09 15.67 1.34
C GLY A 390 30.46 15.19 0.88
N THR A 391 30.56 14.36 -0.17
CA THR A 391 31.87 13.87 -0.65
C THR A 391 32.70 14.98 -1.27
N GLY A 392 34.03 14.89 -1.15
CA GLY A 392 34.95 15.90 -1.68
C GLY A 392 34.82 16.12 -3.20
N SER A 393 34.49 15.07 -3.96
CA SER A 393 34.17 15.17 -5.39
C SER A 393 32.93 16.03 -5.64
N ASN A 394 31.85 15.81 -4.88
CA ASN A 394 30.59 16.54 -5.02
C ASN A 394 30.75 18.01 -4.62
N LEU A 395 31.47 18.31 -3.53
CA LEU A 395 31.79 19.68 -3.14
C LEU A 395 32.62 20.40 -4.22
N SER A 396 33.58 19.69 -4.82
CA SER A 396 34.38 20.21 -5.94
C SER A 396 33.52 20.47 -7.17
N THR A 397 32.56 19.59 -7.48
CA THR A 397 31.60 19.76 -8.57
C THR A 397 30.73 21.00 -8.38
N LEU A 398 30.21 21.22 -7.18
CA LEU A 398 29.42 22.42 -6.87
C LEU A 398 30.25 23.70 -6.95
N SER A 399 31.50 23.65 -6.48
CA SER A 399 32.44 24.77 -6.59
C SER A 399 32.70 25.17 -8.05
N LYS A 400 32.85 24.19 -8.94
CA LYS A 400 32.98 24.43 -10.39
C LYS A 400 31.74 25.06 -11.03
N LEU A 401 30.57 24.83 -10.46
CA LEU A 401 29.33 25.49 -10.87
C LEU A 401 29.13 26.87 -10.23
N GLY A 402 30.12 27.37 -9.49
CA GLY A 402 30.12 28.70 -8.88
C GLY A 402 29.59 28.76 -7.45
N ALA A 403 29.32 27.62 -6.81
CA ALA A 403 28.94 27.62 -5.40
C ALA A 403 30.15 27.92 -4.50
N THR A 404 29.99 28.85 -3.55
CA THR A 404 30.99 29.07 -2.50
C THR A 404 30.58 28.27 -1.27
N ILE A 405 31.39 27.28 -0.88
CA ILE A 405 31.11 26.42 0.27
C ILE A 405 31.90 26.96 1.45
N THR A 406 31.21 27.67 2.36
CA THR A 406 31.79 28.11 3.64
C THR A 406 31.55 27.00 4.66
N GLY A 407 32.64 26.40 5.16
CA GLY A 407 32.62 25.33 6.15
C GLY A 407 32.38 25.81 7.57
#